data_AF-A0A395D220-F1
#
_entry.id   AF-A0A395D220-F1
#
_cell.length_a   1.000
_cell.length_b   1.000
_cell.length_c   1.000
_cell.angle_alpha   90.00
_cell.angle_beta   90.00
_cell.angle_gamma   90.00
#
_symmetry.space_group_name_H-M   'P 1'
#
loop_
_entity.id
_entity.type
_entity.pdbx_description
1 polymer ?
#
loop_
_entity_poly.entity_id
_entity_poly.type
_entity_poly.pdbx_seq_one_letter_code
_entity_poly.pdbx_strand_id
1 'polypeptide(L)' 'MARVALGIGVRELAELAQVAPATVSRLEAGEELKPRTVAAIRTALETAGVIFVDENGEGPGVRLRKKQP' A
#
# COMPACT_ATOMS: atom_id res chain seq x y z
N MET A 1 2.00 6.60 -0.85
CA MET A 1 2.66 7.01 0.42
C MET A 1 2.79 5.89 1.46
N ALA A 2 1.88 4.91 1.55
CA ALA A 2 1.95 3.83 2.55
C ALA A 2 3.25 3.00 2.56
N ARG A 3 3.84 2.69 1.40
CA ARG A 3 5.11 1.94 1.32
C ARG A 3 6.29 2.70 1.95
N VAL A 4 6.27 4.02 1.89
CA VAL A 4 7.34 4.87 2.46
C VAL A 4 7.31 4.77 3.99
N ALA A 5 6.12 4.71 4.59
CA ALA A 5 5.98 4.49 6.02
C ALA A 5 6.55 3.13 6.46
N LEU A 6 6.48 2.12 5.61
CA LEU A 6 7.08 0.80 5.84
C LEU A 6 8.59 0.75 5.54
N GLY A 7 9.16 1.78 4.90
CA GLY A 7 10.56 1.78 4.47
C GLY A 7 10.85 0.87 3.27
N ILE A 8 9.82 0.39 2.54
CA ILE A 8 9.97 -0.58 1.45
C ILE A 8 9.95 0.07 0.06
N GLY A 9 10.70 -0.55 -0.86
CA GLY A 9 10.81 -0.11 -2.25
C GLY A 9 9.64 -0.53 -3.13
N VAL A 10 9.60 -0.01 -4.37
CA VAL A 10 8.59 -0.39 -5.39
C VAL A 10 8.67 -1.88 -5.73
N ARG A 11 9.89 -2.41 -5.90
CA ARG A 11 10.12 -3.83 -6.23
C ARG A 11 9.64 -4.76 -5.12
N GLU A 12 9.99 -4.43 -3.89
CA GLU A 12 9.58 -5.20 -2.70
C GLU A 12 8.06 -5.20 -2.52
N LEU A 13 7.39 -4.04 -2.67
CA LEU A 13 5.93 -4.01 -2.64
C LEU A 13 5.30 -4.82 -3.78
N ALA A 14 5.89 -4.78 -4.98
CA ALA A 14 5.40 -5.54 -6.12
C ALA A 14 5.51 -7.06 -5.88
N GLU A 15 6.61 -7.50 -5.27
CA GLU A 15 6.81 -8.89 -4.84
C GLU A 15 5.76 -9.29 -3.79
N LEU A 16 5.56 -8.48 -2.74
CA LEU A 16 4.56 -8.76 -1.70
C LEU A 16 3.13 -8.82 -2.26
N ALA A 17 2.81 -7.97 -3.23
CA ALA A 17 1.49 -7.91 -3.86
C ALA A 17 1.31 -8.87 -5.05
N GLN A 18 2.37 -9.60 -5.44
CA GLN A 18 2.38 -10.50 -6.60
C GLN A 18 1.96 -9.81 -7.92
N VAL A 19 2.50 -8.61 -8.16
CA VAL A 19 2.27 -7.80 -9.37
C VAL A 19 3.59 -7.36 -9.99
N ALA A 20 3.55 -6.79 -11.20
CA ALA A 20 4.74 -6.20 -11.80
C ALA A 20 5.12 -4.88 -11.10
N PRO A 21 6.42 -4.52 -10.98
CA PRO A 21 6.84 -3.22 -10.42
C PRO A 21 6.19 -2.01 -11.09
N ALA A 22 5.99 -2.09 -12.42
CA ALA A 22 5.30 -1.04 -13.18
C ALA A 22 3.85 -0.84 -12.70
N THR A 23 3.16 -1.89 -12.26
CA THR A 23 1.80 -1.80 -11.72
C THR A 23 1.76 -0.97 -10.44
N VAL A 24 2.76 -1.12 -9.56
CA VAL A 24 2.90 -0.29 -8.36
C VAL A 24 3.16 1.17 -8.76
N SER A 25 4.08 1.43 -9.70
CA SER A 25 4.34 2.79 -10.18
C SER A 25 3.10 3.46 -10.78
N ARG A 26 2.29 2.74 -11.56
CA ARG A 26 1.02 3.24 -12.12
C ARG A 26 0.01 3.58 -11.03
N LEU A 27 -0.12 2.71 -10.01
CA LEU A 27 -0.96 3.01 -8.85
C LEU A 27 -0.49 4.30 -8.15
N GLU A 28 0.81 4.47 -7.95
CA GLU A 28 1.38 5.66 -7.31
C GLU A 28 1.22 6.93 -8.16
N ALA A 29 1.16 6.81 -9.49
CA ALA A 29 0.86 7.89 -10.42
C ALA A 29 -0.63 8.27 -10.47
N GLY A 30 -1.51 7.53 -9.77
CA GLY A 30 -2.95 7.77 -9.75
C GLY A 30 -3.69 7.19 -10.95
N GLU A 31 -3.08 6.28 -11.70
CA GLU A 31 -3.77 5.58 -12.79
C GLU A 31 -4.83 4.62 -12.25
N GLU A 32 -5.92 4.49 -12.99
CA GLU A 32 -6.98 3.54 -12.66
C GLU A 32 -6.51 2.10 -12.95
N LEU A 33 -6.54 1.25 -11.92
CA LEU A 33 -6.18 -0.16 -12.03
C LEU A 33 -7.40 -1.04 -11.78
N LYS A 34 -7.30 -2.30 -12.22
CA LYS A 34 -8.34 -3.30 -11.94
C LYS A 34 -8.57 -3.40 -10.42
N PRO A 35 -9.83 -3.50 -9.94
CA PRO A 35 -10.13 -3.60 -8.51
C PRO A 35 -9.37 -4.71 -7.78
N ARG A 36 -9.17 -5.86 -8.43
CA ARG A 36 -8.37 -6.98 -7.91
C ARG A 36 -6.91 -6.58 -7.64
N THR A 37 -6.32 -5.77 -8.51
CA THR A 37 -4.93 -5.31 -8.39
C THR A 37 -4.80 -4.34 -7.22
N VAL A 38 -5.74 -3.40 -7.10
CA VAL A 38 -5.79 -2.45 -5.98
C VAL A 38 -5.94 -3.20 -4.66
N ALA A 39 -6.85 -4.18 -4.61
CA ALA A 39 -7.06 -5.02 -3.43
C ALA A 39 -5.79 -5.80 -3.05
N ALA A 40 -5.10 -6.42 -4.01
CA ALA A 40 -3.86 -7.15 -3.75
C ALA A 40 -2.77 -6.25 -3.15
N ILE A 41 -2.58 -5.05 -3.70
CA ILE A 41 -1.60 -4.08 -3.19
C ILE A 41 -1.98 -3.57 -1.80
N ARG A 42 -3.27 -3.31 -1.55
CA ARG A 42 -3.78 -2.92 -0.23
C ARG A 42 -3.50 -4.01 0.82
N THR A 43 -3.86 -5.26 0.52
CA THR A 43 -3.65 -6.40 1.41
C THR A 43 -2.16 -6.61 1.72
N ALA A 44 -1.28 -6.46 0.72
CA ALA A 44 0.16 -6.56 0.93
C ALA A 44 0.67 -5.52 1.93
N LEU A 45 0.23 -4.26 1.79
CA LEU A 45 0.58 -3.19 2.71
C LEU A 45 0.05 -3.46 4.12
N GLU A 46 -1.21 -3.87 4.25
CA GLU A 46 -1.84 -4.20 5.54
C GLU A 46 -1.14 -5.36 6.27
N THR A 47 -0.71 -6.37 5.49
CA THR A 47 0.06 -7.51 5.97
C THR A 47 1.45 -7.09 6.46
N ALA A 48 2.11 -6.20 5.71
CA ALA A 48 3.39 -5.61 6.10
C ALA A 48 3.30 -4.66 7.32
N GLY A 49 2.10 -4.32 7.76
CA GLY A 49 1.86 -3.57 8.99
C GLY A 49 1.29 -2.17 8.80
N VAL A 50 0.83 -1.81 7.59
CA VAL A 50 0.03 -0.61 7.39
C VAL A 50 -1.39 -0.82 7.93
N ILE A 51 -1.99 0.24 8.42
CA ILE A 51 -3.41 0.33 8.75
C ILE A 51 -3.95 1.51 7.96
N PHE A 52 -4.84 1.24 7.01
CA PHE A 52 -5.59 2.28 6.33
C PHE A 52 -6.71 2.76 7.25
N VAL A 53 -6.82 4.08 7.40
CA VAL A 53 -7.83 4.72 8.23
C VAL A 53 -8.75 5.47 7.29
N ASP A 54 -10.04 5.15 7.36
CA ASP A 54 -11.06 5.86 6.59
C ASP A 54 -11.12 7.34 7.01
N GLU A 55 -11.61 8.17 6.10
CA GLU A 55 -11.71 9.60 6.29
C GLU A 55 -12.66 9.95 7.45
N ASN A 56 -12.16 10.68 8.44
CA ASN A 56 -12.93 11.24 9.56
C ASN A 56 -12.85 12.78 9.61
N GLY A 57 -12.63 13.44 8.46
CA GLY A 57 -12.69 14.90 8.33
C GLY A 57 -11.60 15.49 7.42
N GLU A 58 -10.32 15.14 7.63
CA GLU A 58 -9.17 15.69 6.89
C GLU A 58 -8.71 14.81 5.72
N GLY A 59 -9.54 13.86 5.28
CA GLY A 59 -9.19 12.86 4.28
C GLY A 59 -8.72 11.51 4.85
N PRO A 60 -8.47 10.52 3.96
CA PRO A 60 -8.01 9.18 4.32
C PRO A 60 -6.56 9.19 4.83
N GLY A 61 -6.27 8.34 5.83
CA GLY A 61 -4.98 8.28 6.52
C GLY A 61 -4.28 6.92 6.47
N VAL A 62 -2.99 6.92 6.81
CA VAL A 62 -2.16 5.71 6.95
C VAL A 62 -1.50 5.70 8.33
N ARG A 63 -1.58 4.57 9.03
CA ARG A 63 -0.88 4.31 10.31
C ARG A 63 -0.02 3.06 10.21
N LEU A 64 1.00 2.95 11.06
CA LEU A 64 1.78 1.73 11.21
C LEU A 64 1.31 0.96 12.45
N ARG A 65 1.21 -0.36 12.32
CA ARG A 65 1.00 -1.26 13.46
C ARG A 65 2.18 -1.11 14.41
N LYS A 66 1.89 -1.05 15.72
CA LYS A 66 2.93 -1.06 16.74
C LYS A 66 3.78 -2.32 16.56
N LYS A 67 5.10 -2.18 16.43
CA LYS A 67 6.01 -3.31 16.65
C LYS A 67 5.84 -3.70 18.12
N GLN A 68 5.41 -4.93 18.39
CA GLN A 68 5.49 -5.46 19.75
C GLN A 68 6.98 -5.51 20.13
N PRO A 69 7.34 -5.09 21.36
CA PRO A 69 8.72 -5.14 21.85
C PRO A 69 9.24 -6.57 21.91
#